data_AF-V9IFU3-F1
#
_entry.id   AF-V9IFU3-F1
#
_cell.length_a   1.000
_cell.length_b   1.000
_cell.length_c   1.000
_cell.angle_alpha   90.00
_cell.angle_beta   90.00
_cell.angle_gamma   90.00
#
_symmetry.space_group_name_H-M   'P 1'
#
loop_
_entity.id
_entity.type
_entity.pdbx_description
1 polymer ?
#
loop_
_entity_poly.entity_id
_entity_poly.type
_entity_poly.pdbx_seq_one_letter_code
_entity_poly.pdbx_strand_id
1 'polypeptide(L)'
;MVAAGGSGGNKKLAEALTTSASQVESLTPQLINAGRIRMTYPDSKAADEHFENLRQQYADTMQRVRALCDEATDSGDFIRTSEEQMQKHSFLCEEAIAKSHPQKMVDNTAAIARLANRVILVAKQESDNSEDTAFIQRVNQATDILQNSVAPMVQDAKLVAININDNNAVSHWRESNRTLLSNVGQVRKAIVLQPDVISPPEVSQLHLNDEVVPPRPPLPGGDIPPPRPPPPETDDEDEMFMHAPQPNQPIMMAAHGLHQEVRQWSSKDNEIIAAAKKMAILMGRLSGLVRGEGGNKRDLIACAKAIAEASQEVTRLAKELARECTDKRIRTNLLQVCERIPTIGTQLKILSTVKATMLGAQEMLPTWEELMLYGKNINKLLDVFAIFFSVSFIYL
;
A
#
# COMPACT_ATOMS: atom_id res chain seq x y z
N MET A 1 -2.71 -12.65 3.91
CA MET A 1 -2.92 -12.29 2.50
C MET A 1 -2.51 -10.85 2.35
N VAL A 2 -1.48 -10.61 1.55
CA VAL A 2 -0.87 -9.30 1.32
C VAL A 2 -1.81 -8.49 0.46
N ALA A 3 -2.28 -7.34 0.93
CA ALA A 3 -2.91 -6.34 0.06
C ALA A 3 -1.82 -5.87 -0.91
N ALA A 4 -1.86 -6.39 -2.13
CA ALA A 4 -0.94 -6.02 -3.19
C ALA A 4 -1.16 -4.54 -3.49
N GLY A 5 -0.20 -3.70 -3.08
CA GLY A 5 -0.13 -2.30 -3.45
C GLY A 5 -0.25 -2.15 -4.97
N GLY A 6 -1.18 -1.28 -5.38
CA GLY A 6 -1.56 -1.07 -6.78
C GLY A 6 -0.35 -0.93 -7.72
N SER A 7 -0.48 -1.58 -8.87
CA SER A 7 0.58 -1.78 -9.88
C SER A 7 1.24 -0.51 -10.42
N GLY A 8 0.65 0.67 -10.24
CA GLY A 8 1.23 1.95 -10.65
C GLY A 8 2.30 2.53 -9.71
N GLY A 9 2.20 2.30 -8.38
CA GLY A 9 3.15 2.83 -7.39
C GLY A 9 4.46 2.02 -7.37
N ASN A 10 4.32 0.69 -7.41
CA ASN A 10 5.46 -0.22 -7.38
C ASN A 10 6.37 -0.09 -8.60
N LYS A 11 5.86 0.29 -9.78
CA LYS A 11 6.70 0.41 -10.98
C LYS A 11 7.70 1.56 -10.89
N LYS A 12 7.24 2.77 -10.51
CA LYS A 12 8.13 3.93 -10.35
C LYS A 12 9.15 3.71 -9.24
N LEU A 13 8.69 3.15 -8.12
CA LEU A 13 9.55 2.80 -6.99
C LEU A 13 10.61 1.77 -7.40
N ALA A 14 10.21 0.72 -8.13
CA ALA A 14 11.13 -0.28 -8.65
C ALA A 14 12.14 0.33 -9.64
N GLU A 15 11.71 1.17 -10.58
CA GLU A 15 12.60 1.86 -11.53
C GLU A 15 13.61 2.77 -10.82
N ALA A 16 13.16 3.53 -9.82
CA ALA A 16 14.04 4.37 -9.00
C ALA A 16 15.04 3.55 -8.19
N LEU A 17 14.61 2.40 -7.66
CA LEU A 17 15.45 1.49 -6.88
C LEU A 17 16.49 0.81 -7.78
N THR A 18 16.11 0.34 -8.97
CA THR A 18 17.04 -0.20 -9.98
C THR A 18 18.06 0.85 -10.40
N THR A 19 17.62 2.08 -10.68
CA THR A 19 18.51 3.18 -11.06
C THR A 19 19.51 3.51 -9.95
N SER A 20 19.04 3.58 -8.70
CA SER A 20 19.89 3.88 -7.55
C SER A 20 20.87 2.74 -7.26
N ALA A 21 20.45 1.47 -7.44
CA ALA A 21 21.33 0.31 -7.32
C ALA A 21 22.48 0.35 -8.36
N SER A 22 22.17 0.64 -9.63
CA SER A 22 23.19 0.78 -10.67
C SER A 22 24.16 1.94 -10.39
N GLN A 23 23.70 3.03 -9.77
CA GLN A 23 24.59 4.12 -9.34
C GLN A 23 25.55 3.66 -8.24
N VAL A 24 25.08 2.89 -7.25
CA VAL A 24 25.94 2.31 -6.20
C VAL A 24 27.00 1.40 -6.82
N GLU A 25 26.62 0.52 -7.75
CA GLU A 25 27.55 -0.37 -8.45
C GLU A 25 28.63 0.40 -9.22
N SER A 26 28.25 1.50 -9.89
CA SER A 26 29.18 2.35 -10.62
C SER A 26 30.11 3.16 -9.71
N LEU A 27 29.62 3.69 -8.59
CA LEU A 27 30.39 4.52 -7.66
C LEU A 27 31.37 3.70 -6.82
N THR A 28 31.04 2.43 -6.51
CA THR A 28 31.88 1.56 -5.66
C THR A 28 33.34 1.46 -6.13
N PRO A 29 33.65 1.06 -7.38
CA PRO A 29 35.04 0.99 -7.83
C PRO A 29 35.72 2.36 -7.91
N GLN A 30 34.98 3.43 -8.20
CA GLN A 30 35.51 4.80 -8.24
C GLN A 30 35.96 5.26 -6.85
N LEU A 31 35.13 5.04 -5.83
CA LEU A 31 35.45 5.34 -4.44
C LEU A 31 36.67 4.56 -3.96
N ILE A 32 36.76 3.26 -4.31
CA ILE A 32 37.93 2.42 -3.99
C ILE A 32 39.20 3.00 -4.63
N ASN A 33 39.13 3.38 -5.91
CA ASN A 33 40.27 3.96 -6.62
C ASN A 33 40.69 5.31 -6.06
N ALA A 34 39.74 6.19 -5.75
CA ALA A 34 40.02 7.47 -5.09
C ALA A 34 40.67 7.28 -3.71
N GLY A 35 40.22 6.28 -2.94
CA GLY A 35 40.84 5.90 -1.68
C GLY A 35 42.29 5.45 -1.85
N ARG A 36 42.58 4.63 -2.88
CA ARG A 36 43.95 4.23 -3.22
C ARG A 36 44.82 5.42 -3.60
N ILE A 37 44.31 6.35 -4.42
CA ILE A 37 45.05 7.58 -4.80
C ILE A 37 45.37 8.40 -3.55
N ARG A 38 44.40 8.60 -2.65
CA ARG A 38 44.59 9.31 -1.38
C ARG A 38 45.67 8.67 -0.50
N MET A 39 45.72 7.33 -0.44
CA MET A 39 46.76 6.61 0.31
C MET A 39 48.15 6.77 -0.32
N THR A 40 48.25 6.80 -1.65
CA THR A 40 49.52 7.01 -2.36
C THR A 40 50.03 8.45 -2.24
N TYR A 41 49.10 9.42 -2.17
CA TYR A 41 49.41 10.86 -2.12
C TYR A 41 48.76 11.54 -0.91
N PRO A 42 49.22 11.24 0.32
CA PRO A 42 48.55 11.68 1.55
C PRO A 42 48.53 13.21 1.75
N ASP A 43 49.52 13.93 1.20
CA ASP A 43 49.60 15.40 1.31
C ASP A 43 48.86 16.14 0.18
N SER A 44 48.30 15.40 -0.79
CA SER A 44 47.59 15.99 -1.94
C SER A 44 46.16 16.39 -1.55
N LYS A 45 45.93 17.69 -1.40
CA LYS A 45 44.58 18.24 -1.18
C LYS A 45 43.59 17.83 -2.27
N ALA A 46 44.02 17.80 -3.53
CA ALA A 46 43.16 17.39 -4.64
C ALA A 46 42.74 15.91 -4.53
N ALA A 47 43.63 15.02 -4.05
CA ALA A 47 43.29 13.62 -3.83
C ALA A 47 42.32 13.44 -2.65
N ASP A 48 42.50 14.22 -1.59
CA ASP A 48 41.60 14.24 -0.43
C ASP A 48 40.20 14.75 -0.81
N GLU A 49 40.12 15.90 -1.49
CA GLU A 49 38.86 16.48 -1.98
C GLU A 49 38.14 15.53 -2.96
N HIS A 50 38.87 14.90 -3.87
CA HIS A 50 38.28 13.94 -4.81
C HIS A 50 37.68 12.71 -4.09
N PHE A 51 38.42 12.16 -3.13
CA PHE A 51 37.92 11.05 -2.31
C PHE A 51 36.69 11.46 -1.50
N GLU A 52 36.72 12.62 -0.85
CA GLU A 52 35.63 13.09 0.01
C GLU A 52 34.35 13.36 -0.79
N ASN A 53 34.48 13.93 -2.00
CA ASN A 53 33.36 14.10 -2.92
C ASN A 53 32.72 12.76 -3.30
N LEU A 54 33.52 11.76 -3.66
CA LEU A 54 33.01 10.42 -4.00
C LEU A 54 32.42 9.71 -2.78
N ARG A 55 33.02 9.89 -1.59
CA ARG A 55 32.52 9.33 -0.33
C ARG A 55 31.14 9.87 0.00
N GLN A 56 30.95 11.19 -0.16
CA GLN A 56 29.66 11.84 0.07
C GLN A 56 28.61 11.37 -0.96
N GLN A 57 28.95 11.36 -2.26
CA GLN A 57 28.04 10.88 -3.31
C GLN A 57 27.61 9.43 -3.09
N TYR A 58 28.53 8.56 -2.70
CA TYR A 58 28.23 7.16 -2.36
C TYR A 58 27.30 7.07 -1.15
N ALA A 59 27.58 7.84 -0.09
CA ALA A 59 26.76 7.86 1.12
C ALA A 59 25.33 8.36 0.82
N ASP A 60 25.18 9.43 0.05
CA ASP A 60 23.88 9.97 -0.35
C ASP A 60 23.09 8.97 -1.21
N THR A 61 23.78 8.29 -2.13
CA THR A 61 23.15 7.26 -2.98
C THR A 61 22.68 6.06 -2.13
N MET A 62 23.49 5.62 -1.17
CA MET A 62 23.10 4.56 -0.23
C MET A 62 21.92 4.95 0.67
N GLN A 63 21.86 6.22 1.11
CA GLN A 63 20.71 6.75 1.83
C GLN A 63 19.44 6.75 0.97
N ARG A 64 19.55 7.14 -0.31
CA ARG A 64 18.44 7.07 -1.27
C ARG A 64 17.95 5.63 -1.48
N VAL A 65 18.85 4.68 -1.72
CA VAL A 65 18.48 3.26 -1.85
C VAL A 65 17.73 2.78 -0.62
N ARG A 66 18.22 3.12 0.58
CA ARG A 66 17.55 2.77 1.84
C ARG A 66 16.15 3.35 1.93
N ALA A 67 15.97 4.63 1.62
CA ALA A 67 14.66 5.27 1.66
C ALA A 67 13.67 4.60 0.70
N LEU A 68 14.11 4.23 -0.51
CA LEU A 68 13.29 3.50 -1.48
C LEU A 68 12.94 2.08 -0.99
N CYS A 69 13.88 1.38 -0.34
CA CYS A 69 13.59 0.08 0.27
C CYS A 69 12.58 0.20 1.43
N ASP A 70 12.73 1.22 2.27
CA ASP A 70 11.81 1.49 3.39
C ASP A 70 10.40 1.83 2.84
N GLU A 71 10.28 2.57 1.75
CA GLU A 71 8.99 2.82 1.06
C GLU A 71 8.37 1.56 0.46
N ALA A 72 9.20 0.62 -0.01
CA ALA A 72 8.77 -0.64 -0.62
C ALA A 72 8.39 -1.73 0.39
N THR A 73 8.64 -1.52 1.69
CA THR A 73 8.47 -2.53 2.73
C THR A 73 7.38 -2.10 3.71
N ASP A 74 6.57 -3.04 4.18
CA ASP A 74 5.64 -2.76 5.27
C ASP A 74 6.39 -2.49 6.58
N SER A 75 6.13 -1.33 7.19
CA SER A 75 6.81 -0.89 8.41
C SER A 75 6.54 -1.83 9.59
N GLY A 76 5.35 -2.43 9.69
CA GLY A 76 5.02 -3.41 10.73
C GLY A 76 5.84 -4.70 10.60
N ASP A 77 5.92 -5.25 9.38
CA ASP A 77 6.72 -6.42 9.03
C ASP A 77 8.22 -6.18 9.23
N PHE A 78 8.71 -4.99 8.85
CA PHE A 78 10.10 -4.58 9.09
C PHE A 78 10.43 -4.59 10.58
N ILE A 79 9.56 -4.01 11.43
CA ILE A 79 9.78 -3.94 12.88
C ILE A 79 9.70 -5.33 13.50
N ARG A 80 8.73 -6.16 13.10
CA ARG A 80 8.63 -7.56 13.55
C ARG A 80 9.90 -8.34 13.22
N THR A 81 10.36 -8.26 11.98
CA THR A 81 11.57 -8.96 11.54
C THR A 81 12.80 -8.44 12.26
N SER A 82 12.89 -7.12 12.50
CA SER A 82 13.98 -6.51 13.27
C SER A 82 14.00 -7.00 14.72
N GLU A 83 12.85 -7.13 15.35
CA GLU A 83 12.69 -7.70 16.70
C GLU A 83 13.20 -9.15 16.75
N GLU A 84 12.82 -10.00 15.80
CA GLU A 84 13.30 -11.39 15.70
C GLU A 84 14.82 -11.47 15.52
N GLN A 85 15.41 -10.57 14.72
CA GLN A 85 16.87 -10.51 14.57
C GLN A 85 17.56 -10.01 15.84
N MET A 86 16.99 -9.07 16.57
CA MET A 86 17.52 -8.64 17.87
C MET A 86 17.46 -9.77 18.91
N GLN A 87 16.42 -10.60 18.91
CA GLN A 87 16.34 -11.80 19.74
C GLN A 87 17.43 -12.82 19.37
N LYS A 88 17.68 -13.04 18.07
CA LYS A 88 18.80 -13.90 17.62
C LYS A 88 20.15 -13.37 18.07
N HIS A 89 20.42 -12.06 17.94
CA HIS A 89 21.65 -11.47 18.46
C HIS A 89 21.75 -11.56 19.99
N SER A 90 20.62 -11.47 20.70
CA SER A 90 20.59 -11.66 22.15
C SER A 90 21.01 -13.08 22.55
N PHE A 91 20.54 -14.09 21.82
CA PHE A 91 21.00 -15.47 21.99
C PHE A 91 22.51 -15.63 21.71
N LEU A 92 23.02 -14.98 20.66
CA LEU A 92 24.45 -15.00 20.34
C LEU A 92 25.32 -14.29 21.39
N CYS A 93 24.79 -13.27 22.08
CA CYS A 93 25.43 -12.69 23.26
C CYS A 93 25.51 -13.69 24.42
N GLU A 94 24.45 -14.44 24.70
CA GLU A 94 24.47 -15.50 25.72
C GLU A 94 25.48 -16.61 25.37
N GLU A 95 25.56 -17.03 24.10
CA GLU A 95 26.60 -17.95 23.65
C GLU A 95 28.01 -17.37 23.80
N ALA A 96 28.19 -16.07 23.57
CA ALA A 96 29.46 -15.39 23.77
C ALA A 96 29.86 -15.39 25.24
N ILE A 97 28.92 -15.17 26.16
CA ILE A 97 29.13 -15.27 27.61
C ILE A 97 29.53 -16.70 27.99
N ALA A 98 28.75 -17.71 27.58
CA ALA A 98 28.99 -19.11 27.91
C ALA A 98 30.34 -19.64 27.39
N LYS A 99 30.81 -19.13 26.25
CA LYS A 99 32.08 -19.51 25.63
C LYS A 99 33.23 -18.55 25.96
N SER A 100 33.03 -17.58 26.86
CA SER A 100 34.01 -16.56 27.22
C SER A 100 34.64 -15.83 26.02
N HIS A 101 33.80 -15.33 25.09
CA HIS A 101 34.20 -14.58 23.90
C HIS A 101 33.74 -13.10 23.94
N PRO A 102 34.50 -12.19 24.59
CA PRO A 102 34.12 -10.77 24.74
C PRO A 102 33.89 -10.03 23.42
N GLN A 103 34.70 -10.30 22.39
CA GLN A 103 34.53 -9.62 21.10
C GLN A 103 33.16 -9.93 20.48
N LYS A 104 32.70 -11.18 20.57
CA LYS A 104 31.37 -11.57 20.06
C LYS A 104 30.23 -10.91 20.85
N MET A 105 30.41 -10.66 22.15
CA MET A 105 29.45 -9.89 22.95
C MET A 105 29.31 -8.46 22.40
N VAL A 106 30.44 -7.79 22.11
CA VAL A 106 30.47 -6.43 21.55
C VAL A 106 29.83 -6.39 20.15
N ASP A 107 30.20 -7.32 19.28
CA ASP A 107 29.70 -7.35 17.89
C ASP A 107 28.17 -7.53 17.82
N ASN A 108 27.63 -8.47 18.61
CA ASN A 108 26.19 -8.74 18.65
C ASN A 108 25.42 -7.60 19.34
N THR A 109 25.95 -7.03 20.42
CA THR A 109 25.36 -5.84 21.06
C THR A 109 25.28 -4.67 20.08
N ALA A 110 26.34 -4.43 19.31
CA ALA A 110 26.34 -3.38 18.30
C ALA A 110 25.29 -3.63 17.20
N ALA A 111 25.05 -4.90 16.83
CA ALA A 111 23.99 -5.26 15.90
C ALA A 111 22.58 -4.96 16.48
N ILE A 112 22.32 -5.32 17.74
CA ILE A 112 21.07 -4.99 18.44
C ILE A 112 20.85 -3.47 18.46
N ALA A 113 21.86 -2.70 18.87
CA ALA A 113 21.76 -1.25 18.95
C ALA A 113 21.49 -0.60 17.58
N ARG A 114 22.12 -1.10 16.50
CA ARG A 114 21.86 -0.60 15.14
C ARG A 114 20.43 -0.92 14.69
N LEU A 115 19.92 -2.11 14.97
CA LEU A 115 18.54 -2.48 14.64
C LEU A 115 17.53 -1.66 15.44
N ALA A 116 17.75 -1.44 16.74
CA ALA A 116 16.88 -0.60 17.57
C ALA A 116 16.81 0.84 17.04
N ASN A 117 17.95 1.43 16.67
CA ASN A 117 17.98 2.75 16.03
C ASN A 117 17.28 2.78 14.67
N ARG A 118 17.28 1.68 13.92
CA ARG A 118 16.54 1.59 12.66
C ARG A 118 15.03 1.50 12.88
N VAL A 119 14.58 0.75 13.88
CA VAL A 119 13.17 0.72 14.30
C VAL A 119 12.70 2.13 14.70
N ILE A 120 13.50 2.86 15.49
CA ILE A 120 13.22 4.26 15.87
C ILE A 120 13.06 5.14 14.63
N LEU A 121 13.97 5.03 13.66
CA LEU A 121 13.92 5.85 12.44
C LEU A 121 12.67 5.57 11.60
N VAL A 122 12.32 4.29 11.40
CA VAL A 122 11.10 3.90 10.67
C VAL A 122 9.85 4.37 11.41
N ALA A 123 9.80 4.22 12.73
CA ALA A 123 8.66 4.67 13.53
C ALA A 123 8.44 6.20 13.45
N LYS A 124 9.52 6.99 13.52
CA LYS A 124 9.44 8.45 13.34
C LYS A 124 8.96 8.81 11.93
N GLN A 125 9.41 8.09 10.91
CA GLN A 125 8.97 8.30 9.54
C GLN A 125 7.46 8.05 9.35
N GLU A 126 6.89 7.06 10.04
CA GLU A 126 5.45 6.81 10.04
C GLU A 126 4.67 7.89 10.80
N SER A 127 5.19 8.35 11.95
CA SER A 127 4.64 9.50 12.67
C SER A 127 4.62 10.75 11.79
N ASP A 128 5.72 11.05 11.09
CA ASP A 128 5.84 12.21 10.21
C ASP A 128 4.91 12.12 8.98
N ASN A 129 4.60 10.89 8.54
CA ASN A 129 3.66 10.63 7.44
C ASN A 129 2.19 10.81 7.84
N SER A 130 1.87 10.83 9.13
CA SER A 130 0.49 10.91 9.63
C SER A 130 0.08 12.35 9.97
N GLU A 131 -1.24 12.57 10.02
CA GLU A 131 -1.90 13.76 10.59
C GLU A 131 -2.86 13.37 11.73
N ASP A 132 -3.00 12.09 12.05
CA ASP A 132 -3.73 11.63 13.24
C ASP A 132 -2.91 11.91 14.49
N THR A 133 -3.39 12.86 15.30
CA THR A 133 -2.73 13.28 16.54
C THR A 133 -2.60 12.14 17.55
N ALA A 134 -3.58 11.24 17.63
CA ALA A 134 -3.54 10.12 18.57
C ALA A 134 -2.48 9.08 18.16
N PHE A 135 -2.41 8.75 16.86
CA PHE A 135 -1.36 7.91 16.29
C PHE A 135 0.03 8.51 16.52
N ILE A 136 0.22 9.78 16.16
CA ILE A 136 1.49 10.50 16.32
C ILE A 136 1.98 10.45 17.77
N GLN A 137 1.11 10.77 18.73
CA GLN A 137 1.47 10.76 20.16
C GLN A 137 1.87 9.36 20.63
N ARG A 138 1.07 8.34 20.28
CA ARG A 138 1.31 6.95 20.66
C ARG A 138 2.65 6.43 20.11
N VAL A 139 2.93 6.68 18.82
CA VAL A 139 4.16 6.23 18.17
C VAL A 139 5.39 6.96 18.74
N ASN A 140 5.31 8.28 18.93
CA ASN A 140 6.42 9.05 19.51
C ASN A 140 6.72 8.63 20.94
N GLN A 141 5.69 8.42 21.77
CA GLN A 141 5.88 7.93 23.14
C GLN A 141 6.61 6.59 23.18
N ALA A 142 6.15 5.60 22.40
CA ALA A 142 6.80 4.29 22.34
C ALA A 142 8.26 4.39 21.84
N THR A 143 8.48 5.28 20.86
CA THR A 143 9.80 5.51 20.25
C THR A 143 10.77 6.17 21.23
N ASP A 144 10.33 7.15 22.01
CA ASP A 144 11.15 7.83 23.02
C ASP A 144 11.56 6.87 24.13
N ILE A 145 10.64 6.00 24.57
CA ILE A 145 10.92 4.95 25.55
C ILE A 145 11.97 3.98 25.00
N LEU A 146 11.84 3.53 23.75
CA LEU A 146 12.85 2.68 23.10
C LEU A 146 14.20 3.39 23.02
N GLN A 147 14.23 4.64 22.56
CA GLN A 147 15.44 5.45 22.42
C GLN A 147 16.21 5.57 23.74
N ASN A 148 15.49 5.78 24.85
CA ASN A 148 16.09 5.89 26.18
C ASN A 148 16.62 4.55 26.73
N SER A 149 16.20 3.41 26.19
CA SER A 149 16.67 2.08 26.60
C SER A 149 17.93 1.59 25.87
N VAL A 150 18.31 2.21 24.75
CA VAL A 150 19.46 1.78 23.94
C VAL A 150 20.79 1.97 24.67
N ALA A 151 21.02 3.18 25.20
CA ALA A 151 22.30 3.50 25.83
C ALA A 151 22.59 2.67 27.10
N PRO A 152 21.64 2.48 28.05
CA PRO A 152 21.82 1.58 29.19
C PRO A 152 22.17 0.15 28.77
N MET A 153 21.45 -0.42 27.80
CA MET A 153 21.71 -1.78 27.31
C MET A 153 23.15 -1.93 26.76
N VAL A 154 23.62 -0.95 25.98
CA VAL A 154 24.98 -0.95 25.44
C VAL A 154 26.04 -0.78 26.54
N GLN A 155 25.77 0.05 27.54
CA GLN A 155 26.66 0.26 28.68
C GLN A 155 26.80 -1.02 29.52
N ASP A 156 25.70 -1.71 29.82
CA ASP A 156 25.72 -2.97 30.56
C ASP A 156 26.45 -4.06 29.77
N ALA A 157 26.20 -4.16 28.47
CA ALA A 157 26.91 -5.09 27.59
C ALA A 157 28.43 -4.82 27.57
N LYS A 158 28.85 -3.56 27.64
CA LYS A 158 30.26 -3.19 27.74
C LYS A 158 30.88 -3.67 29.04
N LEU A 159 30.15 -3.61 30.16
CA LEU A 159 30.62 -4.15 31.44
C LEU A 159 30.81 -5.67 31.37
N VAL A 160 29.89 -6.39 30.74
CA VAL A 160 30.04 -7.83 30.45
C VAL A 160 31.27 -8.09 29.57
N ALA A 161 31.51 -7.28 28.54
CA ALA A 161 32.68 -7.46 27.69
C ALA A 161 34.02 -7.18 28.42
N ILE A 162 34.03 -6.29 29.41
CA ILE A 162 35.22 -6.02 30.24
C ILE A 162 35.52 -7.22 31.15
N ASN A 163 34.50 -7.79 31.78
CA ASN A 163 34.64 -8.98 32.62
C ASN A 163 33.49 -9.96 32.38
N ILE A 164 33.69 -10.88 31.43
CA ILE A 164 32.65 -11.79 30.95
C ILE A 164 32.22 -12.85 31.97
N ASN A 165 33.00 -13.02 33.04
CA ASN A 165 32.71 -13.93 34.14
C ASN A 165 31.99 -13.24 35.31
N ASP A 166 31.71 -11.93 35.21
CA ASP A 166 30.97 -11.19 36.21
C ASP A 166 29.45 -11.46 36.09
N ASN A 167 28.95 -12.34 36.95
CA ASN A 167 27.53 -12.70 36.99
C ASN A 167 26.60 -11.52 37.28
N ASN A 168 27.05 -10.50 38.01
CA ASN A 168 26.23 -9.31 38.27
C ASN A 168 26.10 -8.47 37.01
N ALA A 169 27.22 -8.20 36.31
CA ALA A 169 27.20 -7.48 35.04
C ALA A 169 26.33 -8.19 34.00
N VAL A 170 26.44 -9.52 33.91
CA VAL A 170 25.60 -10.35 33.03
C VAL A 170 24.12 -10.24 33.39
N SER A 171 23.78 -10.27 34.68
CA SER A 171 22.39 -10.11 35.14
C SER A 171 21.82 -8.74 34.80
N HIS A 172 22.58 -7.67 34.97
CA HIS A 172 22.15 -6.31 34.60
C HIS A 172 21.90 -6.18 33.10
N TRP A 173 22.82 -6.68 32.27
CA TRP A 173 22.65 -6.67 30.82
C TRP A 173 21.42 -7.47 30.37
N ARG A 174 21.14 -8.63 30.98
CA ARG A 174 19.92 -9.41 30.66
C ARG A 174 18.65 -8.63 30.92
N GLU A 175 18.61 -7.82 31.98
CA GLU A 175 17.45 -7.00 32.31
C GLU A 175 17.29 -5.82 31.37
N SER A 176 18.36 -5.08 31.08
CA SER A 176 18.31 -3.95 30.15
C SER A 176 18.04 -4.41 28.71
N ASN A 177 18.57 -5.55 28.29
CA ASN A 177 18.28 -6.14 26.98
C ASN A 177 16.81 -6.61 26.87
N ARG A 178 16.25 -7.23 27.92
CA ARG A 178 14.83 -7.61 27.95
C ARG A 178 13.91 -6.40 27.88
N THR A 179 14.26 -5.34 28.61
CA THR A 179 13.56 -4.05 28.56
C THR A 179 13.58 -3.46 27.16
N LEU A 180 14.74 -3.42 26.51
CA LEU A 180 14.89 -2.95 25.14
C LEU A 180 14.03 -3.76 24.15
N LEU A 181 14.07 -5.10 24.21
CA LEU A 181 13.26 -5.96 23.36
C LEU A 181 11.75 -5.75 23.59
N SER A 182 11.33 -5.59 24.85
CA SER A 182 9.94 -5.25 25.18
C SER A 182 9.51 -3.93 24.54
N ASN A 183 10.36 -2.90 24.63
CA ASN A 183 10.11 -1.59 24.04
C ASN A 183 10.02 -1.63 22.51
N VAL A 184 10.84 -2.44 21.84
CA VAL A 184 10.69 -2.69 20.38
C VAL A 184 9.31 -3.27 20.07
N GLY A 185 8.85 -4.25 20.87
CA GLY A 185 7.51 -4.82 20.73
C GLY A 185 6.39 -3.81 20.95
N GLN A 186 6.57 -2.82 21.84
CA GLN A 186 5.61 -1.73 22.03
C GLN A 186 5.57 -0.78 20.83
N VAL A 187 6.72 -0.45 20.23
CA VAL A 187 6.76 0.34 18.98
C VAL A 187 6.01 -0.40 17.86
N ARG A 188 6.16 -1.72 17.75
CA ARG A 188 5.40 -2.54 16.78
C ARG A 188 3.89 -2.40 16.98
N LYS A 189 3.41 -2.51 18.22
CA LYS A 189 1.99 -2.34 18.57
C LYS A 189 1.47 -0.92 18.36
N ALA A 190 2.33 0.09 18.53
CA ALA A 190 1.95 1.48 18.32
C ALA A 190 1.67 1.81 16.85
N ILE A 191 2.40 1.15 15.93
CA ILE A 191 2.30 1.33 14.48
C ILE A 191 1.22 0.43 13.87
N VAL A 192 1.20 -0.85 14.23
CA VAL A 192 0.20 -1.78 13.70
C VAL A 192 -1.11 -1.58 14.46
N LEU A 193 -2.05 -0.85 13.87
CA LEU A 193 -3.44 -0.84 14.32
C LEU A 193 -3.97 -2.27 14.19
N GLN A 194 -4.21 -2.93 15.32
CA GLN A 194 -5.06 -4.12 15.30
C GLN A 194 -6.49 -3.63 15.08
N PRO A 195 -7.20 -4.11 14.05
CA PRO A 195 -8.63 -3.88 13.97
C PRO A 195 -9.24 -4.38 15.28
N ASP A 196 -10.17 -3.63 15.86
CA ASP A 196 -10.98 -4.13 16.96
C ASP A 196 -11.60 -5.44 16.49
N VAL A 197 -11.11 -6.56 17.01
CA VAL A 197 -11.70 -7.86 16.74
C VAL A 197 -13.08 -7.78 17.38
N ILE A 198 -14.10 -7.53 16.56
CA ILE A 198 -15.50 -7.64 16.98
C ILE A 198 -15.60 -9.05 17.55
N SER A 199 -15.72 -9.12 18.88
CA SER A 199 -15.83 -10.40 19.56
C SER A 199 -17.05 -11.12 18.95
N PRO A 200 -16.93 -12.39 18.52
CA PRO A 200 -18.05 -13.09 17.92
C PRO A 200 -19.25 -12.97 18.87
N PRO A 201 -20.45 -12.64 18.35
CA PRO A 201 -21.62 -12.44 19.19
C PRO A 201 -21.83 -13.68 20.07
N GLU A 202 -22.05 -13.45 21.35
CA GLU A 202 -22.16 -14.51 22.35
C GLU A 202 -23.44 -15.34 22.08
N VAL A 203 -23.29 -16.47 21.40
CA VAL A 203 -24.39 -17.39 21.03
C VAL A 203 -25.03 -18.10 22.24
N SER A 204 -24.47 -17.91 23.43
CA SER A 204 -24.95 -18.50 24.69
C SER A 204 -26.35 -18.04 25.12
N GLN A 205 -26.90 -16.99 24.49
CA GLN A 205 -28.24 -16.48 24.75
C GLN A 205 -29.31 -16.98 23.74
N LEU A 206 -28.99 -17.97 22.90
CA LEU A 206 -29.98 -18.65 22.07
C LEU A 206 -30.86 -19.55 22.95
N HIS A 207 -31.94 -18.98 23.50
CA HIS A 207 -33.05 -19.76 24.02
C HIS A 207 -33.83 -20.33 22.83
N LEU A 208 -33.63 -21.62 22.54
CA LEU A 208 -34.59 -22.39 21.76
C LEU A 208 -35.85 -22.54 22.62
N ASN A 209 -36.76 -21.57 22.55
CA ASN A 209 -38.11 -21.78 23.02
C ASN A 209 -38.74 -22.83 22.12
N ASP A 210 -38.70 -24.10 22.56
CA ASP A 210 -39.67 -25.12 22.16
C ASP A 210 -41.04 -24.79 22.80
N GLU A 211 -41.50 -23.55 22.61
CA GLU A 211 -42.87 -23.21 22.93
C GLU A 211 -43.77 -24.01 21.99
N VAL A 212 -44.49 -24.97 22.57
CA VAL A 212 -45.62 -25.64 21.96
C VAL A 212 -46.53 -24.56 21.37
N VAL A 213 -46.51 -24.48 20.03
CA VAL A 213 -47.30 -23.50 19.28
C VAL A 213 -48.76 -23.65 19.72
N PRO A 214 -49.42 -22.58 20.21
CA PRO A 214 -50.83 -22.66 20.57
C PRO A 214 -51.63 -23.09 19.32
N PRO A 215 -52.63 -23.98 19.47
CA PRO A 215 -53.40 -24.46 18.33
C PRO A 215 -54.00 -23.28 17.58
N ARG A 216 -53.71 -23.20 16.27
CA ARG A 216 -54.15 -22.13 15.38
C ARG A 216 -55.68 -21.97 15.49
N PRO A 217 -56.22 -20.77 15.78
CA PRO A 217 -57.66 -20.53 15.69
C PRO A 217 -58.16 -20.86 14.27
N PRO A 218 -59.38 -21.40 14.11
CA PRO A 218 -59.94 -21.61 12.77
C PRO A 218 -60.03 -20.27 12.02
N LEU A 219 -59.54 -20.26 10.78
CA LEU A 219 -59.45 -19.08 9.92
C LEU A 219 -60.83 -18.44 9.68
N PRO A 220 -61.03 -17.14 9.98
CA PRO A 220 -61.97 -16.32 9.23
C PRO A 220 -61.40 -16.16 7.81
N GLY A 221 -62.15 -16.62 6.80
CA GLY A 221 -61.66 -16.85 5.44
C GLY A 221 -60.78 -15.75 4.84
N GLY A 222 -59.64 -16.17 4.27
CA GLY A 222 -58.69 -15.31 3.55
C GLY A 222 -57.31 -15.94 3.40
N ASP A 223 -57.20 -17.03 2.63
CA ASP A 223 -55.96 -17.77 2.39
C ASP A 223 -55.04 -17.09 1.36
N ILE A 224 -54.52 -15.88 1.64
CA ILE A 224 -53.36 -15.38 0.89
C ILE A 224 -52.42 -14.62 1.83
N PRO A 225 -51.23 -15.16 2.17
CA PRO A 225 -50.19 -14.36 2.81
C PRO A 225 -49.85 -13.17 1.88
N PRO A 226 -49.54 -11.98 2.43
CA PRO A 226 -49.17 -10.84 1.61
C PRO A 226 -48.04 -11.24 0.63
N PRO A 227 -48.10 -10.82 -0.64
CA PRO A 227 -47.10 -11.18 -1.62
C PRO A 227 -45.72 -10.79 -1.09
N ARG A 228 -44.77 -11.74 -1.16
CA ARG A 228 -43.38 -11.52 -0.78
C ARG A 228 -42.91 -10.25 -1.51
N PRO A 229 -42.29 -9.26 -0.81
CA PRO A 229 -41.61 -8.17 -1.49
C PRO A 229 -40.67 -8.75 -2.55
N PRO A 230 -40.44 -8.06 -3.68
CA PRO A 230 -39.41 -8.48 -4.62
C PRO A 230 -38.14 -8.81 -3.83
N PRO A 231 -37.42 -9.90 -4.17
CA PRO A 231 -36.13 -10.18 -3.56
C PRO A 231 -35.30 -8.90 -3.53
N PRO A 232 -34.54 -8.62 -2.44
CA PRO A 232 -33.60 -7.51 -2.47
C PRO A 232 -32.78 -7.64 -3.74
N GLU A 233 -32.57 -6.53 -4.47
CA GLU A 233 -31.74 -6.48 -5.68
C GLU A 233 -30.40 -7.15 -5.35
N THR A 234 -30.29 -8.43 -5.66
CA THR A 234 -29.00 -9.06 -5.87
C THR A 234 -28.44 -8.33 -7.07
N ASP A 235 -27.18 -7.94 -6.99
CA ASP A 235 -26.45 -7.27 -8.07
C ASP A 235 -26.43 -8.24 -9.26
N ASP A 236 -27.51 -8.25 -10.04
CA ASP A 236 -27.78 -9.24 -11.07
C ASP A 236 -26.65 -9.10 -12.10
N GLU A 237 -25.93 -10.19 -12.33
CA GLU A 237 -24.78 -10.21 -13.22
C GLU A 237 -25.21 -9.67 -14.59
N ASP A 238 -24.72 -8.47 -14.96
CA ASP A 238 -24.91 -7.93 -16.29
C ASP A 238 -24.41 -8.97 -17.29
N GLU A 239 -25.32 -9.59 -18.06
CA GLU A 239 -25.02 -10.64 -19.06
C GLU A 239 -23.83 -10.28 -19.97
N MET A 240 -23.59 -8.98 -20.13
CA MET A 240 -22.46 -8.35 -20.82
C MET A 240 -21.06 -8.81 -20.35
N PHE A 241 -20.87 -9.11 -19.06
CA PHE A 241 -19.57 -9.49 -18.49
C PHE A 241 -19.41 -11.00 -18.23
N MET A 242 -20.40 -11.81 -18.62
CA MET A 242 -20.36 -13.27 -18.46
C MET A 242 -19.30 -13.95 -19.33
N HIS A 243 -18.93 -13.33 -20.46
CA HIS A 243 -17.99 -13.89 -21.42
C HIS A 243 -16.66 -13.13 -21.38
N ALA A 244 -15.56 -13.87 -21.46
CA ALA A 244 -14.22 -13.27 -21.51
C ALA A 244 -14.08 -12.36 -22.76
N PRO A 245 -13.54 -11.14 -22.61
CA PRO A 245 -13.29 -10.24 -23.73
C PRO A 245 -12.33 -10.87 -24.75
N GLN A 246 -12.61 -10.69 -26.04
CA GLN A 246 -11.68 -11.09 -27.09
C GLN A 246 -10.50 -10.07 -27.20
N PRO A 247 -9.28 -10.48 -27.60
CA PRO A 247 -8.13 -9.58 -27.72
C PRO A 247 -8.32 -8.40 -28.68
N ASN A 248 -9.24 -8.52 -29.64
CA ASN A 248 -9.64 -7.47 -30.57
C ASN A 248 -10.63 -6.46 -29.98
N GLN A 249 -10.99 -6.56 -28.69
CA GLN A 249 -11.93 -5.68 -27.99
C GLN A 249 -11.27 -4.97 -26.80
N PRO A 250 -10.35 -4.02 -27.03
CA PRO A 250 -9.59 -3.37 -25.96
C PRO A 250 -10.46 -2.55 -24.99
N ILE A 251 -11.56 -1.95 -25.47
CA ILE A 251 -12.51 -1.21 -24.63
C ILE A 251 -13.27 -2.17 -23.70
N MET A 252 -13.73 -3.31 -24.23
CA MET A 252 -14.37 -4.37 -23.42
C MET A 252 -13.41 -4.96 -22.40
N MET A 253 -12.13 -5.16 -22.77
CA MET A 253 -11.11 -5.64 -21.84
C MET A 253 -10.91 -4.70 -20.65
N ALA A 254 -10.84 -3.39 -20.89
CA ALA A 254 -10.77 -2.39 -19.83
C ALA A 254 -12.06 -2.33 -18.99
N ALA A 255 -13.24 -2.43 -19.62
CA ALA A 255 -14.54 -2.47 -18.94
C ALA A 255 -14.66 -3.67 -18.00
N HIS A 256 -14.28 -4.85 -18.49
CA HIS A 256 -14.28 -6.10 -17.74
C HIS A 256 -13.27 -6.06 -16.58
N GLY A 257 -12.07 -5.50 -16.80
CA GLY A 257 -11.10 -5.28 -15.72
C GLY A 257 -11.65 -4.40 -14.60
N LEU A 258 -12.33 -3.29 -14.96
CA LEU A 258 -12.99 -2.43 -13.98
C LEU A 258 -14.10 -3.17 -13.23
N HIS A 259 -14.95 -3.90 -13.96
CA HIS A 259 -16.04 -4.68 -13.37
C HIS A 259 -15.52 -5.71 -12.36
N GLN A 260 -14.43 -6.43 -12.68
CA GLN A 260 -13.82 -7.42 -11.78
C GLN A 260 -13.35 -6.80 -10.46
N GLU A 261 -12.81 -5.59 -10.49
CA GLU A 261 -12.33 -4.89 -9.29
C GLU A 261 -13.48 -4.36 -8.42
N VAL A 262 -14.59 -3.92 -9.02
CA VAL A 262 -15.71 -3.29 -8.29
C VAL A 262 -16.78 -4.29 -7.85
N ARG A 263 -16.91 -5.45 -8.51
CA ARG A 263 -17.92 -6.47 -8.18
C ARG A 263 -17.73 -7.10 -6.80
N GLN A 264 -16.49 -7.12 -6.31
CA GLN A 264 -16.17 -7.67 -4.97
C GLN A 264 -16.65 -6.76 -3.83
N TRP A 265 -17.17 -5.56 -4.16
CA TRP A 265 -17.64 -4.57 -3.20
C TRP A 265 -19.15 -4.33 -3.32
N SER A 266 -19.79 -4.17 -2.18
CA SER A 266 -21.17 -3.69 -2.14
C SER A 266 -21.24 -2.23 -2.59
N SER A 267 -22.16 -1.94 -3.50
CA SER A 267 -22.52 -0.57 -3.87
C SER A 267 -23.49 0.07 -2.87
N LYS A 268 -24.01 -0.73 -1.92
CA LYS A 268 -24.88 -0.22 -0.86
C LYS A 268 -24.07 0.72 0.02
N ASP A 269 -24.53 1.97 0.11
CA ASP A 269 -23.89 3.06 0.85
C ASP A 269 -22.46 3.40 0.38
N ASN A 270 -22.10 3.04 -0.86
CA ASN A 270 -20.80 3.36 -1.47
C ASN A 270 -20.98 3.94 -2.89
N GLU A 271 -21.11 5.26 -2.96
CA GLU A 271 -21.35 5.99 -4.21
C GLU A 271 -20.19 5.87 -5.21
N ILE A 272 -18.95 5.70 -4.73
CA ILE A 272 -17.77 5.49 -5.59
C ILE A 272 -17.88 4.17 -6.32
N ILE A 273 -18.25 3.10 -5.60
CA ILE A 273 -18.45 1.77 -6.20
C ILE A 273 -19.65 1.78 -7.14
N ALA A 274 -20.75 2.43 -6.77
CA ALA A 274 -21.91 2.58 -7.65
C ALA A 274 -21.56 3.32 -8.96
N ALA A 275 -20.83 4.44 -8.88
CA ALA A 275 -20.37 5.19 -10.04
C ALA A 275 -19.40 4.37 -10.90
N ALA A 276 -18.51 3.60 -10.30
CA ALA A 276 -17.55 2.75 -10.99
C ALA A 276 -18.20 1.55 -11.70
N LYS A 277 -19.18 0.89 -11.07
CA LYS A 277 -20.01 -0.15 -11.71
C LYS A 277 -20.72 0.40 -12.93
N LYS A 278 -21.35 1.58 -12.81
CA LYS A 278 -21.98 2.29 -13.93
C LYS A 278 -20.97 2.61 -15.05
N MET A 279 -19.76 3.04 -14.71
CA MET A 279 -18.70 3.27 -15.70
C MET A 279 -18.33 2.01 -16.48
N ALA A 280 -18.18 0.87 -15.79
CA ALA A 280 -17.85 -0.40 -16.43
C ALA A 280 -18.92 -0.79 -17.47
N ILE A 281 -20.19 -0.75 -17.09
CA ILE A 281 -21.33 -1.05 -17.97
C ILE A 281 -21.34 -0.14 -19.21
N LEU A 282 -21.16 1.16 -19.00
CA LEU A 282 -21.12 2.13 -20.11
C LEU A 282 -19.93 1.90 -21.04
N MET A 283 -18.77 1.50 -20.51
CA MET A 283 -17.61 1.15 -21.34
C MET A 283 -17.85 -0.11 -22.17
N GLY A 284 -18.48 -1.14 -21.59
CA GLY A 284 -18.88 -2.33 -22.35
C GLY A 284 -19.84 -1.98 -23.48
N ARG A 285 -20.82 -1.11 -23.23
CA ARG A 285 -21.72 -0.58 -24.27
C ARG A 285 -20.98 0.23 -25.34
N LEU A 286 -20.02 1.08 -24.95
CA LEU A 286 -19.20 1.86 -25.88
C LEU A 286 -18.41 0.94 -26.84
N SER A 287 -17.93 -0.21 -26.34
CA SER A 287 -17.23 -1.20 -27.17
C SER A 287 -18.08 -1.71 -28.33
N GLY A 288 -19.37 -2.00 -28.10
CA GLY A 288 -20.31 -2.39 -29.15
C GLY A 288 -20.59 -1.25 -30.14
N LEU A 289 -20.88 -0.05 -29.62
CA LEU A 289 -21.20 1.13 -30.45
C LEU A 289 -20.06 1.53 -31.40
N VAL A 290 -18.81 1.44 -30.95
CA VAL A 290 -17.62 1.74 -31.77
C VAL A 290 -17.44 0.75 -32.93
N ARG A 291 -17.96 -0.48 -32.78
CA ARG A 291 -17.97 -1.53 -33.81
C ARG A 291 -19.20 -1.46 -34.74
N GLY A 292 -20.12 -0.52 -34.48
CA GLY A 292 -21.37 -0.38 -35.23
C GLY A 292 -22.47 -1.35 -34.79
N GLU A 293 -22.28 -2.04 -33.65
CA GLU A 293 -23.27 -2.95 -33.07
C GLU A 293 -24.20 -2.17 -32.12
N GLY A 294 -25.51 -2.20 -32.38
CA GLY A 294 -26.52 -1.81 -31.39
C GLY A 294 -26.73 -0.30 -31.15
N GLY A 295 -26.40 0.58 -32.09
CA GLY A 295 -26.76 2.00 -31.96
C GLY A 295 -26.30 2.91 -33.10
N ASN A 296 -26.65 4.19 -33.00
CA ASN A 296 -26.32 5.22 -34.00
C ASN A 296 -25.25 6.20 -33.48
N LYS A 297 -24.85 7.16 -34.32
CA LYS A 297 -23.85 8.20 -33.99
C LYS A 297 -24.17 8.97 -32.70
N ARG A 298 -25.45 9.23 -32.44
CA ARG A 298 -25.93 9.95 -31.25
C ARG A 298 -25.75 9.10 -30.00
N ASP A 299 -26.01 7.80 -30.09
CA ASP A 299 -25.83 6.86 -28.97
C ASP A 299 -24.36 6.74 -28.55
N LEU A 300 -23.44 6.74 -29.52
CA LEU A 300 -21.99 6.72 -29.26
C LEU A 300 -21.54 7.98 -28.48
N ILE A 301 -21.98 9.17 -28.92
CA ILE A 301 -21.64 10.43 -28.24
C ILE A 301 -22.28 10.48 -26.84
N ALA A 302 -23.53 10.07 -26.71
CA ALA A 302 -24.23 10.05 -25.42
C ALA A 302 -23.56 9.09 -24.43
N CYS A 303 -23.14 7.91 -24.90
CA CYS A 303 -22.42 6.92 -24.07
C CYS A 303 -21.08 7.47 -23.58
N ALA A 304 -20.30 8.11 -24.46
CA ALA A 304 -19.03 8.74 -24.08
C ALA A 304 -19.22 9.89 -23.07
N LYS A 305 -20.28 10.68 -23.21
CA LYS A 305 -20.64 11.74 -22.26
C LYS A 305 -21.00 11.15 -20.89
N ALA A 306 -21.80 10.09 -20.85
CA ALA A 306 -22.18 9.41 -19.61
C ALA A 306 -20.97 8.80 -18.88
N ILE A 307 -19.99 8.24 -19.60
CA ILE A 307 -18.72 7.75 -19.02
C ILE A 307 -17.95 8.92 -18.38
N ALA A 308 -17.87 10.06 -19.09
CA ALA A 308 -17.18 11.24 -18.57
C ALA A 308 -17.87 11.85 -17.34
N GLU A 309 -19.19 11.84 -17.28
CA GLU A 309 -19.96 12.30 -16.10
C GLU A 309 -19.74 11.36 -14.90
N ALA A 310 -19.79 10.04 -15.12
CA ALA A 310 -19.54 9.07 -14.05
C ALA A 310 -18.09 9.12 -13.54
N SER A 311 -17.11 9.37 -14.41
CA SER A 311 -15.71 9.52 -14.01
C SER A 311 -15.43 10.82 -13.23
N GLN A 312 -16.18 11.89 -13.53
CA GLN A 312 -16.16 13.11 -12.71
C GLN A 312 -16.68 12.86 -11.31
N GLU A 313 -17.73 12.04 -11.17
CA GLU A 313 -18.30 11.69 -9.86
C GLU A 313 -17.32 10.86 -9.03
N VAL A 314 -16.69 9.84 -9.62
CA VAL A 314 -15.60 9.09 -8.98
C VAL A 314 -14.47 10.03 -8.52
N THR A 315 -14.09 11.00 -9.37
CA THR A 315 -13.04 11.97 -9.02
C THR A 315 -13.44 12.88 -7.87
N ARG A 316 -14.70 13.34 -7.82
CA ARG A 316 -15.22 14.20 -6.75
C ARG A 316 -15.17 13.48 -5.42
N LEU A 317 -15.78 12.30 -5.36
CA LEU A 317 -15.86 11.49 -4.15
C LEU A 317 -14.47 11.03 -3.68
N ALA A 318 -13.58 10.63 -4.59
CA ALA A 318 -12.21 10.26 -4.24
C ALA A 318 -11.42 11.44 -3.64
N LYS A 319 -11.65 12.67 -4.11
CA LYS A 319 -11.06 13.88 -3.52
C LYS A 319 -11.65 14.20 -2.14
N GLU A 320 -12.91 13.89 -1.89
CA GLU A 320 -13.52 14.02 -0.57
C GLU A 320 -12.89 13.03 0.40
N LEU A 321 -12.77 11.76 0.04
CA LEU A 321 -12.05 10.78 0.85
C LEU A 321 -10.58 11.18 1.08
N ALA A 322 -9.91 11.70 0.06
CA ALA A 322 -8.53 12.17 0.20
C ALA A 322 -8.40 13.29 1.25
N ARG A 323 -9.44 14.10 1.49
CA ARG A 323 -9.41 15.15 2.53
C ARG A 323 -9.53 14.58 3.94
N GLU A 324 -10.18 13.44 4.09
CA GLU A 324 -10.37 12.77 5.39
C GLU A 324 -9.22 11.83 5.73
N CYS A 325 -8.43 11.41 4.73
CA CYS A 325 -7.25 10.57 4.93
C CYS A 325 -6.14 11.32 5.67
N THR A 326 -5.72 10.84 6.84
CA THR A 326 -4.58 11.42 7.58
C THR A 326 -3.20 10.90 7.13
N ASP A 327 -3.16 9.85 6.30
CA ASP A 327 -1.90 9.36 5.74
C ASP A 327 -1.51 10.22 4.51
N LYS A 328 -0.41 10.97 4.64
CA LYS A 328 0.06 11.90 3.61
C LYS A 328 0.46 11.19 2.32
N ARG A 329 1.11 10.03 2.41
CA ARG A 329 1.58 9.25 1.25
C ARG A 329 0.39 8.72 0.46
N ILE A 330 -0.56 8.09 1.15
CA ILE A 330 -1.77 7.52 0.53
C ILE A 330 -2.60 8.64 -0.09
N ARG A 331 -2.84 9.74 0.64
CA ARG A 331 -3.56 10.90 0.12
C ARG A 331 -2.91 11.47 -1.14
N THR A 332 -1.59 11.66 -1.12
CA THR A 332 -0.85 12.19 -2.27
C THR A 332 -0.98 11.26 -3.48
N ASN A 333 -0.83 9.95 -3.27
CA ASN A 333 -0.99 8.95 -4.33
C ASN A 333 -2.42 8.97 -4.90
N LEU A 334 -3.44 9.00 -4.05
CA LEU A 334 -4.84 9.06 -4.49
C LEU A 334 -5.11 10.31 -5.35
N LEU A 335 -4.65 11.48 -4.88
CA LEU A 335 -4.83 12.74 -5.61
C LEU A 335 -4.11 12.74 -6.96
N GLN A 336 -2.86 12.26 -7.03
CA GLN A 336 -2.10 12.18 -8.28
C GLN A 336 -2.80 11.35 -9.36
N VAL A 337 -3.47 10.25 -8.97
CA VAL A 337 -4.22 9.45 -9.93
C VAL A 337 -5.55 10.14 -10.28
N CYS A 338 -6.24 10.74 -9.31
CA CYS A 338 -7.48 11.49 -9.53
C CYS A 338 -7.30 12.68 -10.49
N GLU A 339 -6.16 13.37 -10.48
CA GLU A 339 -5.87 14.50 -11.37
C GLU A 339 -5.81 14.11 -12.86
N ARG A 340 -5.59 12.83 -13.17
CA ARG A 340 -5.52 12.35 -14.55
C ARG A 340 -6.90 12.09 -15.17
N ILE A 341 -7.90 11.80 -14.34
CA ILE A 341 -9.25 11.39 -14.80
C ILE A 341 -9.93 12.49 -15.64
N PRO A 342 -9.95 13.79 -15.25
CA PRO A 342 -10.63 14.82 -16.03
C PRO A 342 -10.07 14.99 -17.45
N THR A 343 -8.76 14.85 -17.61
CA THR A 343 -8.09 14.90 -18.92
C THR A 343 -8.54 13.73 -19.79
N ILE A 344 -8.57 12.50 -19.25
CA ILE A 344 -9.04 11.30 -19.94
C ILE A 344 -10.51 11.45 -20.35
N GLY A 345 -11.38 11.98 -19.48
CA GLY A 345 -12.79 12.22 -19.80
C GLY A 345 -12.98 13.25 -20.91
N THR A 346 -12.17 14.30 -20.95
CA THR A 346 -12.20 15.32 -22.03
C THR A 346 -11.77 14.73 -23.37
N GLN A 347 -10.66 14.00 -23.33
CA GLN A 347 -10.10 13.23 -24.42
C GLN A 347 -11.15 12.25 -25.02
N LEU A 348 -11.87 11.51 -24.17
CA LEU A 348 -12.91 10.55 -24.60
C LEU A 348 -14.05 11.25 -25.35
N LYS A 349 -14.50 12.42 -24.87
CA LYS A 349 -15.54 13.21 -25.54
C LYS A 349 -15.11 13.64 -26.95
N ILE A 350 -13.88 14.14 -27.11
CA ILE A 350 -13.33 14.55 -28.41
C ILE A 350 -13.29 13.36 -29.38
N LEU A 351 -12.65 12.25 -28.98
CA LEU A 351 -12.52 11.08 -29.85
C LEU A 351 -13.86 10.44 -30.21
N SER A 352 -14.82 10.43 -29.29
CA SER A 352 -16.16 9.93 -29.57
C SER A 352 -16.86 10.74 -30.66
N THR A 353 -16.66 12.06 -30.67
CA THR A 353 -17.22 12.95 -31.70
C THR A 353 -16.54 12.73 -33.05
N VAL A 354 -15.22 12.58 -33.07
CA VAL A 354 -14.46 12.24 -34.30
C VAL A 354 -14.90 10.89 -34.86
N LYS A 355 -15.07 9.86 -34.01
CA LYS A 355 -15.55 8.55 -34.46
C LYS A 355 -16.99 8.62 -34.99
N ALA A 356 -17.85 9.41 -34.36
CA ALA A 356 -19.22 9.60 -34.79
C ALA A 356 -19.32 10.24 -36.19
N THR A 357 -18.49 11.22 -36.51
CA THR A 357 -18.49 11.82 -37.87
C THR A 357 -18.04 10.80 -38.92
N MET A 358 -17.11 9.91 -38.57
CA MET A 358 -16.54 8.88 -39.47
C MET A 358 -17.36 7.59 -39.62
N LEU A 359 -18.35 7.33 -38.76
CA LEU A 359 -19.28 6.20 -38.92
C LEU A 359 -20.03 6.34 -40.26
N GLY A 360 -19.57 5.64 -41.30
CA GLY A 360 -20.09 5.69 -42.67
C GLY A 360 -19.11 6.12 -43.77
N ALA A 361 -17.89 6.57 -43.42
CA ALA A 361 -16.82 6.83 -44.39
C ALA A 361 -15.84 5.64 -44.40
N GLN A 362 -15.85 4.87 -45.49
CA GLN A 362 -15.02 3.69 -45.68
C GLN A 362 -13.56 4.09 -46.01
N GLU A 363 -12.81 4.67 -45.09
CA GLU A 363 -11.35 4.81 -45.26
C GLU A 363 -10.55 4.53 -43.97
N MET A 364 -9.51 3.69 -44.15
CA MET A 364 -8.47 3.36 -43.18
C MET A 364 -7.55 4.56 -42.93
N LEU A 365 -7.21 4.86 -41.67
CA LEU A 365 -5.94 5.46 -41.17
C LEU A 365 -5.98 5.48 -39.60
N PRO A 366 -4.87 5.75 -38.86
CA PRO A 366 -4.40 5.01 -37.66
C PRO A 366 -5.08 5.36 -36.32
N THR A 367 -6.41 5.45 -36.30
CA THR A 367 -7.18 5.84 -35.11
C THR A 367 -7.34 4.72 -34.07
N TRP A 368 -7.18 3.45 -34.47
CA TRP A 368 -7.36 2.31 -33.56
C TRP A 368 -6.23 2.14 -32.55
N GLU A 369 -4.98 2.45 -32.93
CA GLU A 369 -3.84 2.39 -32.00
C GLU A 369 -3.87 3.54 -30.97
N GLU A 370 -4.36 4.72 -31.36
CA GLU A 370 -4.60 5.83 -30.43
C GLU A 370 -5.77 5.53 -29.48
N LEU A 371 -6.85 4.92 -29.95
CA LEU A 371 -7.92 4.40 -29.08
C LEU A 371 -7.46 3.24 -28.18
N MET A 372 -6.48 2.43 -28.60
CA MET A 372 -5.82 1.45 -27.72
C MET A 372 -4.98 2.12 -26.63
N LEU A 373 -4.37 3.27 -26.90
CA LEU A 373 -3.71 4.09 -25.88
C LEU A 373 -4.72 4.61 -24.84
N TYR A 374 -5.97 4.87 -25.25
CA TYR A 374 -7.07 5.22 -24.36
C TYR A 374 -7.50 4.05 -23.47
N GLY A 375 -7.66 2.83 -24.02
CA GLY A 375 -7.90 1.63 -23.21
C GLY A 375 -6.80 1.40 -22.17
N LYS A 376 -5.53 1.62 -22.54
CA LYS A 376 -4.38 1.59 -21.62
C LYS A 376 -4.39 2.72 -20.58
N ASN A 377 -4.90 3.91 -20.92
CA ASN A 377 -5.05 5.02 -19.98
C ASN A 377 -6.25 4.83 -19.04
N ILE A 378 -7.29 4.11 -19.46
CA ILE A 378 -8.40 3.72 -18.58
C ILE A 378 -8.00 2.60 -17.63
N ASN A 379 -7.04 1.73 -17.98
CA ASN A 379 -6.42 0.85 -16.98
C ASN A 379 -5.72 1.64 -15.85
N LYS A 380 -5.33 2.90 -16.05
CA LYS A 380 -4.84 3.78 -14.95
C LYS A 380 -5.96 4.31 -14.05
N LEU A 381 -7.23 4.21 -14.45
CA LEU A 381 -8.37 4.40 -13.54
C LEU A 381 -8.50 3.22 -12.56
N LEU A 382 -8.08 2.01 -12.93
CA LEU A 382 -8.00 0.86 -12.01
C LEU A 382 -7.02 1.12 -10.87
N ASP A 383 -5.94 1.87 -11.13
CA ASP A 383 -5.01 2.30 -10.08
C ASP A 383 -5.68 3.21 -9.03
N VAL A 384 -6.72 3.98 -9.39
CA VAL A 384 -7.51 4.78 -8.42
C VAL A 384 -8.23 3.86 -7.45
N PHE A 385 -8.85 2.80 -7.96
CA PHE A 385 -9.58 1.84 -7.13
C PHE A 385 -8.63 1.05 -6.22
N ALA A 386 -7.49 0.57 -6.74
CA ALA A 386 -6.47 -0.08 -5.92
C ALA A 386 -5.98 0.80 -4.74
N ILE A 387 -5.80 2.12 -4.96
CA ILE A 387 -5.40 3.07 -3.91
C ILE A 387 -6.56 3.39 -2.96
N PHE A 388 -7.77 3.54 -3.48
CA PHE A 388 -9.00 3.78 -2.71
C PHE A 388 -9.23 2.68 -1.64
N PHE A 389 -8.92 1.43 -1.99
CA PHE A 389 -9.07 0.30 -1.06
C PHE A 389 -7.97 0.24 0.01
N SER A 390 -6.76 0.72 -0.26
CA SER A 390 -5.75 0.92 0.79
C SER A 390 -6.19 1.96 1.84
N VAL A 391 -6.92 3.01 1.43
CA VAL A 391 -7.44 4.03 2.34
C VAL A 391 -8.56 3.48 3.23
N SER A 392 -9.47 2.68 2.65
CA SER A 392 -10.63 2.14 3.35
C SER A 392 -10.23 1.12 4.44
N PHE A 393 -9.12 0.41 4.27
CA PHE A 393 -8.57 -0.51 5.28
C PHE A 393 -7.89 0.18 6.48
N ILE A 394 -7.63 1.48 6.39
CA ILE A 394 -6.96 2.25 7.45
C ILE A 394 -7.99 3.07 8.27
N TYR A 395 -9.23 3.20 7.77
CA TYR A 395 -10.26 4.08 8.34
C TYR A 395 -11.62 3.41 8.65
N LEU A 396 -11.71 2.09 8.48
CA LEU A 396 -12.79 1.22 8.96
C LEU A 396 -12.15 0.06 9.71
#